data_AF-A0A2V8RI04-F1
#
_entry.id   AF-A0A2V8RI04-F1
#
_cell.length_a   1.000
_cell.length_b   1.000
_cell.length_c   1.000
_cell.angle_alpha   90.00
_cell.angle_beta   90.00
_cell.angle_gamma   90.00
#
_symmetry.space_group_name_H-M   'P 1'
#
loop_
_entity.id
_entity.type
_entity.pdbx_description
1 polymer ?
#
loop_
_entity_poly.entity_id
_entity_poly.type
_entity_poly.pdbx_seq_one_letter_code
_entity_poly.pdbx_strand_id
1 'polypeptide(L)'
;MLNRRAVALGLIVLLLCLPLFAQTSDKDLLARIRQEEANNSQLMKTEHMLTDVYGPRLTGSPNHRNAAEWAIKQMTAWGLQNAHLEPWDFGHVGWLNERLTAHMIAPIKDVLTCEVLAWTPSTRGPVRARAYQMILPERPSQDQLTAFFEKEKTKVRGRIVLAGKHTIVPVNLNPPPKRITDEQAQQRFGPNARPFPTPTPTPTPNPNAPKPCGPTMPAANSGRYALSTTAPST
;
A
#
# COMPACT_ATOMS: atom_id res chain seq x y z
N MET A 1 -63.30 -27.91 -29.27
CA MET A 1 -62.67 -28.29 -28.00
C MET A 1 -61.29 -27.67 -27.94
N LEU A 2 -61.04 -26.72 -27.03
CA LEU A 2 -59.75 -26.05 -26.93
C LEU A 2 -58.69 -27.08 -26.49
N ASN A 3 -57.59 -27.18 -27.24
CA ASN A 3 -56.59 -28.23 -27.04
C ASN A 3 -55.81 -27.97 -25.73
N ARG A 4 -56.14 -28.72 -24.67
CA ARG A 4 -55.68 -28.48 -23.28
C ARG A 4 -54.16 -28.37 -23.15
N ARG A 5 -53.41 -29.05 -24.02
CA ARG A 5 -51.94 -29.00 -24.08
C ARG A 5 -51.41 -27.67 -24.61
N ALA A 6 -52.07 -27.07 -25.60
CA ALA A 6 -51.70 -25.76 -26.14
C ALA A 6 -51.97 -24.64 -25.12
N VAL A 7 -53.04 -24.75 -24.35
CA VAL A 7 -53.36 -23.81 -23.25
C VAL A 7 -52.31 -23.91 -22.13
N ALA A 8 -51.91 -25.13 -21.74
CA ALA A 8 -50.89 -25.34 -20.70
C ALA A 8 -49.50 -24.80 -21.13
N LEU A 9 -49.10 -25.02 -22.38
CA LEU A 9 -47.86 -24.46 -22.93
C LEU A 9 -47.90 -22.93 -22.98
N GLY A 10 -49.02 -22.33 -23.39
CA GLY A 10 -49.18 -20.87 -23.38
C GLY A 10 -49.07 -20.28 -21.97
N LEU A 11 -49.62 -20.96 -20.96
CA LEU A 11 -49.59 -20.51 -19.58
C LEU A 11 -48.19 -20.65 -18.95
N ILE A 12 -47.44 -21.69 -19.30
CA ILE A 12 -46.04 -21.88 -18.88
C ILE A 12 -45.14 -20.81 -19.52
N VAL A 13 -45.31 -20.52 -20.81
CA VAL A 13 -44.55 -19.46 -21.51
C VAL A 13 -44.88 -18.10 -20.93
N LEU A 14 -46.15 -17.83 -20.61
CA LEU A 14 -46.55 -16.60 -19.94
C LEU A 14 -45.90 -16.48 -18.55
N LEU A 15 -45.90 -17.55 -17.76
CA LEU A 15 -45.28 -17.57 -16.42
C LEU A 15 -43.75 -17.38 -16.49
N LEU A 16 -43.10 -17.94 -17.51
CA LEU A 16 -41.66 -17.83 -17.72
C LEU A 16 -41.23 -16.41 -18.17
N CYS A 17 -42.12 -15.65 -18.80
CA CYS A 17 -41.87 -14.28 -19.27
C CYS A 17 -42.20 -13.18 -18.24
N LEU A 18 -42.95 -13.48 -17.16
CA LEU A 18 -43.23 -12.54 -16.07
C LEU A 18 -41.97 -11.91 -15.42
N PRO A 19 -40.86 -12.64 -15.14
CA PRO A 19 -39.68 -12.03 -14.51
C PRO A 19 -38.89 -11.06 -15.41
N LEU A 20 -39.10 -11.07 -16.74
CA LEU A 20 -38.46 -10.11 -17.65
C LEU A 20 -39.03 -8.69 -17.50
N PHE A 21 -40.31 -8.55 -17.13
CA PHE A 21 -40.95 -7.26 -16.87
C PHE A 21 -40.64 -6.71 -15.46
N ALA A 22 -40.09 -7.54 -14.56
CA ALA A 22 -39.70 -7.12 -13.22
C ALA A 22 -38.32 -6.43 -13.18
N GLN A 23 -37.53 -6.51 -14.26
CA GLN A 23 -36.24 -5.81 -14.38
C GLN A 23 -36.43 -4.36 -14.81
N THR A 24 -37.15 -3.57 -14.01
CA THR A 24 -37.15 -2.11 -14.18
C THR A 24 -35.85 -1.56 -13.58
N SER A 25 -34.89 -1.23 -14.43
CA SER A 25 -33.87 -0.26 -14.05
C SER A 25 -34.59 1.08 -13.99
N ASP A 26 -34.98 1.49 -12.79
CA ASP A 26 -35.63 2.77 -12.58
C ASP A 26 -34.62 3.89 -12.88
N LYS A 27 -34.54 4.28 -14.16
CA LYS A 27 -33.58 5.26 -14.66
C LYS A 27 -33.73 6.59 -13.94
N ASP A 28 -34.93 6.89 -13.43
CA ASP A 28 -35.19 8.07 -12.62
C ASP A 28 -34.50 7.98 -11.25
N LEU A 29 -34.61 6.84 -10.55
CA LEU A 29 -33.87 6.59 -9.31
C LEU A 29 -32.34 6.71 -9.53
N LEU A 30 -31.82 6.11 -10.60
CA LEU A 30 -30.39 6.19 -10.93
C LEU A 30 -29.95 7.63 -11.25
N ALA A 31 -30.79 8.41 -11.93
CA ALA A 31 -30.52 9.82 -12.19
C ALA A 31 -30.48 10.63 -10.88
N ARG A 32 -31.42 10.38 -9.96
CA ARG A 32 -31.44 11.02 -8.63
C ARG A 32 -30.20 10.67 -7.80
N ILE A 33 -29.76 9.41 -7.81
CA ILE A 33 -28.51 9.00 -7.11
C ILE A 33 -27.30 9.76 -7.66
N ARG A 34 -27.16 9.87 -9.00
CA ARG A 34 -26.07 10.64 -9.62
C ARG A 34 -26.15 12.14 -9.31
N GLN A 35 -27.36 12.69 -9.24
CA GLN A 35 -27.55 14.10 -8.88
C GLN A 35 -27.14 14.37 -7.43
N GLU A 36 -27.46 13.45 -6.51
CA GLU A 36 -27.07 13.52 -5.11
C GLU A 36 -25.54 13.39 -4.95
N GLU A 37 -24.92 12.45 -5.67
CA GLU A 37 -23.47 12.32 -5.75
C GLU A 37 -22.81 13.62 -6.24
N ALA A 38 -23.32 14.22 -7.31
CA ALA A 38 -22.70 15.40 -7.93
C ALA A 38 -22.87 16.68 -7.10
N ASN A 39 -24.03 16.87 -6.46
CA ASN A 39 -24.37 18.15 -5.83
C ASN A 39 -24.29 18.13 -4.30
N ASN A 40 -24.40 16.97 -3.66
CA ASN A 40 -24.56 16.84 -2.21
C ASN A 40 -23.59 15.82 -1.57
N SER A 41 -22.48 15.50 -2.25
CA SER A 41 -21.52 14.49 -1.80
C SER A 41 -21.04 14.72 -0.36
N GLN A 42 -21.19 13.70 0.48
CA GLN A 42 -20.63 13.66 1.84
C GLN A 42 -19.26 12.98 1.90
N LEU A 43 -18.65 12.68 0.74
CA LEU A 43 -17.42 11.91 0.65
C LEU A 43 -16.28 12.59 1.40
N MET A 44 -15.99 13.86 1.11
CA MET A 44 -14.87 14.57 1.73
C MET A 44 -15.02 14.71 3.25
N LYS A 45 -16.26 14.86 3.73
CA LYS A 45 -16.54 14.91 5.18
C LYS A 45 -16.31 13.54 5.83
N THR A 46 -16.77 12.47 5.18
CA THR A 46 -16.58 11.09 5.66
C THR A 46 -15.10 10.73 5.66
N GLU A 47 -14.38 11.07 4.60
CA GLU A 47 -12.94 10.91 4.49
C GLU A 47 -12.24 11.65 5.63
N HIS A 48 -12.50 12.94 5.83
CA HIS A 48 -11.92 13.73 6.91
C HIS A 48 -12.11 13.10 8.30
N MET A 49 -13.32 12.63 8.61
CA MET A 49 -13.57 11.96 9.89
C MET A 49 -12.72 10.70 10.05
N LEU A 50 -12.62 9.89 9.00
CA LEU A 50 -11.84 8.67 9.05
C LEU A 50 -10.33 9.00 9.07
N THR A 51 -9.81 9.71 8.07
CA THR A 51 -8.37 9.91 7.84
C THR A 51 -7.71 10.93 8.75
N ASP A 52 -8.40 12.00 9.13
CA ASP A 52 -7.77 13.13 9.82
C ASP A 52 -8.11 13.12 11.30
N VAL A 53 -9.39 12.88 11.63
CA VAL A 53 -9.85 12.84 13.03
C VAL A 53 -9.44 11.53 13.70
N TYR A 54 -9.77 10.38 13.12
CA TYR A 54 -9.39 9.08 13.70
C TYR A 54 -8.00 8.60 13.26
N GLY A 55 -7.47 9.09 12.13
CA GLY A 55 -6.08 8.82 11.77
C GLY A 55 -5.78 7.33 11.54
N PRO A 56 -4.59 6.82 11.87
CA PRO A 56 -4.25 5.41 11.73
C PRO A 56 -5.22 4.50 12.51
N ARG A 57 -5.87 3.56 11.81
CA ARG A 57 -6.91 2.66 12.34
C ARG A 57 -6.50 1.19 12.24
N LEU A 58 -5.35 0.84 12.84
CA LEU A 58 -4.92 -0.55 12.88
C LEU A 58 -5.98 -1.43 13.55
N THR A 59 -6.24 -2.62 13.02
CA THR A 59 -7.20 -3.57 13.60
C THR A 59 -6.94 -3.80 15.09
N GLY A 60 -7.99 -3.68 15.91
CA GLY A 60 -7.91 -3.79 17.37
C GLY A 60 -7.33 -2.57 18.10
N SER A 61 -6.90 -1.50 17.41
CA SER A 61 -6.44 -0.26 18.05
C SER A 61 -7.61 0.59 18.59
N PRO A 62 -7.34 1.51 19.54
CA PRO A 62 -8.36 2.45 20.02
C PRO A 62 -9.01 3.28 18.90
N ASN A 63 -8.21 3.74 17.92
CA ASN A 63 -8.72 4.53 16.80
C ASN A 63 -9.62 3.73 15.86
N HIS A 64 -9.32 2.45 15.65
CA HIS A 64 -10.20 1.56 14.89
C HIS A 64 -11.57 1.43 15.57
N ARG A 65 -11.58 1.22 16.89
CA ARG A 65 -12.82 1.14 17.68
C ARG A 65 -13.63 2.45 17.60
N ASN A 66 -12.98 3.59 17.82
CA ASN A 66 -13.63 4.90 17.78
C ASN A 66 -14.22 5.23 16.40
N ALA A 67 -13.50 4.90 15.32
CA ALA A 67 -13.99 5.09 13.96
C ALA A 67 -15.19 4.18 13.64
N ALA A 68 -15.19 2.94 14.12
CA ALA A 68 -16.32 2.02 13.94
C ALA A 68 -17.57 2.50 14.69
N GLU A 69 -17.41 3.02 15.92
CA GLU A 69 -18.50 3.62 16.69
C GLU A 69 -19.05 4.90 16.03
N TRP A 70 -18.17 5.71 15.43
CA TRP A 70 -18.59 6.85 14.62
C TRP A 70 -19.39 6.41 13.38
N ALA A 71 -18.92 5.38 12.68
CA ALA A 71 -19.60 4.87 11.49
C ALA A 71 -21.03 4.40 11.82
N ILE A 72 -21.24 3.73 12.96
CA ILE A 72 -22.59 3.38 13.42
C ILE A 72 -23.47 4.63 13.56
N LYS A 73 -22.98 5.64 14.29
CA LYS A 73 -23.74 6.88 14.51
C LYS A 73 -24.08 7.55 13.17
N GLN A 74 -23.13 7.59 12.24
CA GLN A 74 -23.32 8.19 10.93
C GLN A 74 -24.33 7.41 10.07
N MET A 75 -24.25 6.08 10.06
CA MET A 75 -25.21 5.21 9.36
C MET A 75 -26.63 5.36 9.94
N THR A 76 -26.77 5.37 11.27
CA THR A 76 -28.06 5.62 11.92
C THR A 76 -28.61 7.01 11.58
N ALA A 77 -27.76 8.04 11.54
CA ALA A 77 -28.16 9.39 11.15
C ALA A 77 -28.63 9.50 9.68
N TRP A 78 -28.08 8.66 8.79
CA TRP A 78 -28.56 8.51 7.42
C TRP A 78 -29.84 7.68 7.30
N GLY A 79 -30.37 7.15 8.40
CA GLY A 79 -31.62 6.39 8.44
C GLY A 79 -31.44 4.88 8.24
N LEU A 80 -30.20 4.35 8.26
CA LEU A 80 -29.99 2.91 8.23
C LEU A 80 -30.49 2.28 9.53
N GLN A 81 -31.22 1.18 9.39
CA GLN A 81 -31.72 0.39 10.50
C GLN A 81 -30.71 -0.72 10.86
N ASN A 82 -30.68 -1.13 12.13
CA ASN A 82 -29.82 -2.21 12.63
C ASN A 82 -28.30 -1.96 12.54
N ALA A 83 -27.84 -0.71 12.59
CA ALA A 83 -26.40 -0.42 12.66
C ALA A 83 -25.82 -0.82 14.03
N HIS A 84 -24.90 -1.78 14.06
CA HIS A 84 -24.23 -2.26 15.27
C HIS A 84 -22.83 -2.82 14.94
N LEU A 85 -21.99 -3.04 15.97
CA LEU A 85 -20.72 -3.73 15.81
C LEU A 85 -20.90 -5.22 16.04
N GLU A 86 -20.35 -6.02 15.15
CA GLU A 86 -20.26 -7.47 15.33
C GLU A 86 -18.90 -7.84 15.95
N PRO A 87 -18.86 -8.57 17.07
CA PRO A 87 -17.61 -9.00 17.66
C PRO A 87 -16.97 -10.10 16.81
N TRP A 88 -15.66 -9.98 16.61
CA TRP A 88 -14.85 -10.98 15.93
C TRP A 88 -13.50 -11.12 16.63
N ASP A 89 -13.04 -12.36 16.77
CA ASP A 89 -11.71 -12.65 17.33
C ASP A 89 -10.64 -12.60 16.23
N PHE A 90 -9.79 -11.59 16.31
CA PHE A 90 -8.67 -11.37 15.39
C PHE A 90 -7.42 -12.18 15.77
N GLY A 91 -7.39 -12.85 16.93
CA GLY A 91 -6.22 -13.61 17.39
C GLY A 91 -5.06 -12.75 17.90
N HIS A 92 -5.26 -11.43 18.00
CA HIS A 92 -4.31 -10.51 18.58
C HIS A 92 -4.97 -9.59 19.61
N VAL A 93 -4.24 -9.27 20.67
CA VAL A 93 -4.65 -8.22 21.62
C VAL A 93 -4.67 -6.86 20.93
N GLY A 94 -5.49 -5.94 21.45
CA GLY A 94 -5.46 -4.55 21.01
C GLY A 94 -4.06 -3.95 21.14
N TRP A 95 -3.64 -3.19 20.14
CA TRP A 95 -2.28 -2.66 20.06
C TRP A 95 -2.29 -1.24 19.50
N LEU A 96 -1.42 -0.41 20.07
CA LEU A 96 -1.12 0.93 19.59
C LEU A 96 0.36 1.22 19.88
N ASN A 97 1.07 1.75 18.89
CA ASN A 97 2.41 2.26 19.10
C ASN A 97 2.34 3.64 19.76
N GLU A 98 2.62 3.71 21.05
CA GLU A 98 2.69 5.00 21.76
C GLU A 98 4.04 5.70 21.57
N ARG A 99 5.14 4.94 21.65
CA ARG A 99 6.49 5.51 21.59
C ARG A 99 7.51 4.46 21.17
N LEU A 100 8.32 4.85 20.18
CA LEU A 100 9.57 4.20 19.86
C LEU A 100 10.70 5.22 19.92
N THR A 101 11.82 4.83 20.51
CA THR A 101 13.02 5.63 20.53
C THR A 101 14.22 4.71 20.37
N ALA A 102 15.01 4.95 19.34
CA ALA A 102 16.19 4.16 19.04
C ALA A 102 17.35 5.09 18.71
N HIS A 103 18.49 4.85 19.35
CA HIS A 103 19.70 5.62 19.16
C HIS A 103 20.90 4.69 18.99
N MET A 104 21.75 5.01 18.04
CA MET A 104 23.10 4.50 18.01
C MET A 104 23.91 5.28 19.05
N ILE A 105 24.56 4.56 19.97
CA ILE A 105 25.33 5.18 21.07
C ILE A 105 26.84 5.19 20.75
N ALA A 106 27.29 4.23 19.94
CA ALA A 106 28.67 4.09 19.49
C ALA A 106 28.71 3.31 18.16
N PRO A 107 29.72 3.55 17.30
CA PRO A 107 30.83 4.51 17.48
C PRO A 107 30.40 5.96 17.25
N ILE A 108 29.38 6.19 16.43
CA ILE A 108 28.81 7.50 16.14
C ILE A 108 27.46 7.58 16.85
N LYS A 109 27.22 8.69 17.57
CA LYS A 109 25.94 8.93 18.22
C LYS A 109 24.97 9.48 17.18
N ASP A 110 23.90 8.75 16.93
CA ASP A 110 22.89 9.17 15.97
C ASP A 110 21.51 8.60 16.34
N VAL A 111 20.46 9.24 15.83
CA VAL A 111 19.09 8.76 15.94
C VAL A 111 18.86 7.71 14.86
N LEU A 112 18.23 6.59 15.23
CA LEU A 112 17.79 5.60 14.27
C LEU A 112 16.33 5.84 13.94
N THR A 113 16.04 6.12 12.68
CA THR A 113 14.67 6.14 12.16
C THR A 113 14.22 4.69 11.99
N CYS A 114 13.25 4.29 12.79
CA CYS A 114 12.66 2.96 12.73
C CYS A 114 11.16 3.02 13.03
N GLU A 115 10.48 1.95 12.65
CA GLU A 115 9.07 1.73 12.93
C GLU A 115 8.92 0.44 13.72
N VAL A 116 7.89 0.38 14.58
CA VAL A 116 7.58 -0.83 15.33
C VAL A 116 6.68 -1.71 14.48
N LEU A 117 7.06 -2.98 14.32
CA LEU A 117 6.16 -3.96 13.75
C LEU A 117 4.95 -4.15 14.67
N ALA A 118 3.74 -4.08 14.12
CA ALA A 118 2.50 -4.22 14.87
C ALA A 118 2.48 -5.49 15.75
N TRP A 119 1.85 -5.38 16.92
CA TRP A 119 1.78 -6.43 17.95
C TRP A 119 3.10 -6.87 18.58
N THR A 120 4.21 -6.16 18.29
CA THR A 120 5.45 -6.35 19.05
C THR A 120 5.25 -5.84 20.48
N PRO A 121 5.61 -6.63 21.52
CA PRO A 121 5.50 -6.18 22.91
C PRO A 121 6.51 -5.08 23.23
N SER A 122 6.17 -4.25 24.21
CA SER A 122 7.10 -3.24 24.73
C SER A 122 8.29 -3.88 25.45
N THR A 123 9.40 -3.16 25.50
CA THR A 123 10.56 -3.51 26.33
C THR A 123 10.32 -3.15 27.79
N ARG A 124 11.01 -3.81 28.73
CA ARG A 124 10.96 -3.46 30.16
C ARG A 124 11.85 -2.26 30.45
N GLY A 125 11.50 -1.11 29.87
CA GLY A 125 12.32 0.09 29.88
C GLY A 125 13.45 0.07 28.84
N PRO A 126 14.35 1.07 28.87
CA PRO A 126 15.38 1.24 27.85
C PRO A 126 16.32 0.04 27.75
N VAL A 127 16.47 -0.52 26.55
CA VAL A 127 17.39 -1.62 26.27
C VAL A 127 18.65 -1.08 25.60
N ARG A 128 19.81 -1.38 26.18
CA ARG A 128 21.12 -1.10 25.59
C ARG A 128 21.87 -2.40 25.33
N ALA A 129 22.17 -2.68 24.07
CA ALA A 129 22.85 -3.89 23.65
C ALA A 129 23.70 -3.65 22.40
N ARG A 130 24.64 -4.57 22.14
CA ARG A 130 25.42 -4.55 20.89
C ARG A 130 24.52 -4.93 19.72
N ALA A 131 24.68 -4.23 18.60
CA ALA A 131 24.06 -4.63 17.35
C ALA A 131 24.78 -5.86 16.78
N TYR A 132 24.01 -6.79 16.21
CA TYR A 132 24.52 -7.95 15.48
C TYR A 132 23.82 -8.05 14.15
N GLN A 133 24.59 -8.03 13.06
CA GLN A 133 24.03 -8.23 11.74
C GLN A 133 23.93 -9.72 11.43
N MET A 134 22.72 -10.18 11.15
CA MET A 134 22.45 -11.55 10.75
C MET A 134 22.09 -11.56 9.26
N ILE A 135 22.92 -12.24 8.46
CA ILE A 135 22.65 -12.42 7.03
C ILE A 135 21.92 -13.75 6.86
N LEU A 136 20.68 -13.68 6.42
CA LEU A 136 19.87 -14.87 6.15
C LEU A 136 20.36 -15.55 4.86
N PRO A 137 20.33 -16.90 4.79
CA PRO A 137 20.58 -17.61 3.54
C PRO A 137 19.52 -17.24 2.49
N GLU A 138 19.91 -17.24 1.22
CA GLU A 138 19.02 -16.92 0.11
C GLU A 138 18.16 -18.14 -0.24
N ARG A 139 16.83 -18.01 -0.09
CA ARG A 139 15.84 -19.06 -0.38
C ARG A 139 16.17 -20.43 0.25
N PRO A 140 16.33 -20.51 1.58
CA PRO A 140 16.67 -21.77 2.24
C PRO A 140 15.50 -22.74 2.22
N SER A 141 15.79 -24.04 2.24
CA SER A 141 14.82 -25.04 2.70
C SER A 141 14.58 -24.89 4.21
N GLN A 142 13.49 -25.46 4.72
CA GLN A 142 13.15 -25.42 6.15
C GLN A 142 14.29 -26.00 7.03
N ASP A 143 14.92 -27.09 6.58
CA ASP A 143 16.02 -27.74 7.29
C ASP A 143 17.28 -26.86 7.32
N GLN A 144 17.61 -26.22 6.20
CA GLN A 144 18.73 -25.29 6.10
C GLN A 144 18.53 -24.08 7.02
N LEU A 145 17.30 -23.57 7.10
CA LEU A 145 16.97 -22.46 7.98
C LEU A 145 17.06 -22.85 9.46
N THR A 146 16.59 -24.05 9.80
CA THR A 146 16.66 -24.58 11.16
C THR A 146 18.11 -24.77 11.62
N ALA A 147 18.95 -25.39 10.78
CA ALA A 147 20.37 -25.56 11.05
C ALA A 147 21.10 -24.21 11.18
N PHE A 148 20.72 -23.22 10.38
CA PHE A 148 21.24 -21.86 10.49
C PHE A 148 20.89 -21.23 11.85
N PHE A 149 19.64 -21.33 12.30
CA PHE A 149 19.23 -20.75 13.58
C PHE A 149 19.89 -21.42 14.79
N GLU A 150 20.13 -22.74 14.76
CA GLU A 150 20.89 -23.41 15.83
C GLU A 150 22.33 -22.90 15.93
N LYS A 151 22.99 -22.62 14.80
CA LYS A 151 24.32 -22.03 14.77
C LYS A 151 24.36 -20.59 15.28
N GLU A 152 23.30 -19.82 15.04
CA GLU A 152 23.23 -18.39 15.38
C GLU A 152 22.70 -18.11 16.80
N LYS A 153 22.05 -19.08 17.44
CA LYS A 153 21.40 -18.96 18.75
C LYS A 153 22.27 -18.35 19.85
N THR A 154 23.53 -18.75 19.93
CA THR A 154 24.47 -18.24 20.95
C THR A 154 24.95 -16.81 20.65
N LYS A 155 24.96 -16.42 19.38
CA LYS A 155 25.45 -15.10 18.94
C LYS A 155 24.42 -14.00 19.13
N VAL A 156 23.12 -14.33 19.08
CA VAL A 156 22.03 -13.35 19.20
C VAL A 156 21.65 -13.02 20.64
N ARG A 157 21.99 -13.87 21.61
CA ARG A 157 21.57 -13.70 23.00
C ARG A 157 22.05 -12.35 23.55
N GLY A 158 21.11 -11.52 23.99
CA GLY A 158 21.38 -10.20 24.58
C GLY A 158 21.85 -9.15 23.57
N ARG A 159 21.64 -9.37 22.27
CA ARG A 159 22.00 -8.44 21.19
C ARG A 159 20.76 -7.89 20.49
N ILE A 160 20.89 -6.73 19.87
CA ILE A 160 19.89 -6.20 18.93
C ILE A 160 20.25 -6.72 17.55
N VAL A 161 19.39 -7.54 16.96
CA VAL A 161 19.66 -8.21 15.67
C VAL A 161 19.17 -7.34 14.53
N LEU A 162 20.07 -7.07 13.57
CA LEU A 162 19.76 -6.43 12.29
C LEU A 162 19.74 -7.52 11.22
N ALA A 163 18.55 -7.89 10.74
CA ALA A 163 18.39 -8.95 9.76
C ALA A 163 18.60 -8.42 8.33
N GLY A 164 19.40 -9.14 7.54
CA GLY A 164 19.64 -8.86 6.13
C GLY A 164 21.01 -8.25 5.83
N LYS A 165 21.35 -8.26 4.53
CA LYS A 165 22.59 -7.66 4.02
C LYS A 165 22.44 -6.13 4.07
N HIS A 166 23.47 -5.45 4.57
CA HIS A 166 23.48 -3.99 4.58
C HIS A 166 23.68 -3.46 3.17
N THR A 167 23.03 -2.36 2.85
CA THR A 167 23.25 -1.63 1.60
C THR A 167 24.29 -0.54 1.87
N ILE A 168 25.33 -0.48 1.04
CA ILE A 168 26.25 0.64 1.05
C ILE A 168 25.56 1.77 0.28
N VAL A 169 25.18 2.82 0.99
CA VAL A 169 24.70 4.05 0.35
C VAL A 169 25.93 4.87 -0.03
N PRO A 170 26.24 5.03 -1.33
CA PRO A 170 27.37 5.86 -1.73
C PRO A 170 27.09 7.30 -1.33
N VAL A 171 28.08 7.96 -0.73
CA VAL A 171 28.00 9.37 -0.44
C VAL A 171 28.08 10.13 -1.75
N ASN A 172 27.05 10.91 -2.08
CA ASN A 172 27.11 11.82 -3.21
C ASN A 172 27.90 13.06 -2.80
N LEU A 173 29.16 13.12 -3.21
CA LEU A 173 30.03 14.28 -3.01
C LEU A 173 29.89 15.32 -4.13
N ASN A 174 29.02 15.08 -5.11
CA ASN A 174 28.76 16.09 -6.13
C ASN A 174 28.01 17.25 -5.48
N PRO A 175 28.45 18.50 -5.73
CA PRO A 175 27.72 19.64 -5.24
C PRO A 175 26.27 19.60 -5.77
N PRO A 176 25.27 19.96 -4.95
CA PRO A 176 23.90 20.05 -5.43
C PRO A 176 23.87 20.99 -6.65
N PRO A 177 22.98 20.73 -7.63
CA PRO A 177 22.79 21.65 -8.74
C PRO A 177 22.57 23.04 -8.17
N LYS A 178 23.46 23.97 -8.50
CA LYS A 178 23.30 25.36 -8.09
C LYS A 178 22.00 25.89 -8.71
N ARG A 179 21.44 26.93 -8.08
CA ARG A 179 20.35 27.71 -8.67
C ARG A 179 20.71 28.01 -10.13
N ILE A 180 19.83 27.62 -11.06
CA ILE A 180 19.94 28.02 -12.46
C ILE A 180 19.85 29.54 -12.55
N THR A 181 20.65 30.17 -13.40
CA THR A 181 20.55 31.62 -13.55
C THR A 181 19.18 31.98 -14.14
N ASP A 182 18.72 33.22 -13.93
CA ASP A 182 17.41 33.64 -14.43
C ASP A 182 17.34 33.56 -15.95
N GLU A 183 18.46 33.77 -16.65
CA GLU A 183 18.57 33.58 -18.10
C GLU A 183 18.38 32.12 -18.52
N GLN A 184 18.93 31.17 -17.75
CA GLN A 184 18.78 29.74 -18.01
C GLN A 184 17.35 29.25 -17.69
N ALA A 185 16.72 29.79 -16.65
CA ALA A 185 15.33 29.51 -16.33
C ALA A 185 14.40 29.99 -17.44
N GLN A 186 14.64 31.20 -17.97
CA GLN A 186 13.86 31.77 -19.07
C GLN A 186 14.03 30.97 -20.38
N GLN A 187 15.23 30.47 -20.68
CA GLN A 187 15.48 29.62 -21.85
C GLN A 187 14.78 28.26 -21.77
N ARG A 188 14.52 27.76 -20.54
CA ARG A 188 13.93 26.43 -20.31
C ARG A 188 12.42 26.46 -20.07
N PHE A 189 11.90 27.52 -19.46
CA PHE A 189 10.50 27.62 -19.01
C PHE A 189 9.79 28.90 -19.49
N GLY A 190 10.49 29.79 -20.19
CA GLY A 190 9.89 30.98 -20.77
C GLY A 190 8.99 30.67 -21.98
N PRO A 191 8.25 31.67 -22.48
CA PRO A 191 7.34 31.50 -23.61
C PRO A 191 8.02 31.03 -24.90
N ASN A 192 9.34 31.21 -25.01
CA ASN A 192 10.18 30.80 -26.14
C ASN A 192 11.12 29.63 -25.78
N ALA A 193 10.73 28.76 -24.84
CA ALA A 193 11.53 27.62 -24.44
C ALA A 193 11.90 26.75 -25.66
N ARG A 194 13.17 26.33 -25.77
CA ARG A 194 13.57 25.41 -26.83
C ARG A 194 12.79 24.10 -26.67
N PRO A 195 12.18 23.55 -27.74
CA PRO A 195 11.55 22.23 -27.67
C PRO A 195 12.54 21.22 -27.11
N PHE A 196 12.07 20.31 -26.24
CA PHE A 196 12.91 19.21 -25.77
C PHE A 196 13.52 18.50 -26.98
N PRO A 197 14.84 18.25 -27.00
CA PRO A 197 15.44 17.50 -28.08
C PRO A 197 14.76 16.14 -28.15
N THR A 198 14.18 15.81 -29.30
CA THR A 198 13.63 14.49 -29.57
C THR A 198 14.73 13.47 -29.32
N PRO A 199 14.50 12.40 -28.53
CA PRO A 199 15.54 11.41 -28.30
C PRO A 199 15.98 10.85 -29.65
N THR A 200 17.25 11.11 -30.00
CA THR A 200 17.87 10.49 -31.17
C THR A 200 17.98 9.00 -30.86
N PRO A 201 17.59 8.08 -31.78
CA PRO A 201 17.76 6.66 -31.54
C PRO A 201 19.22 6.38 -31.23
N THR A 202 19.48 5.79 -30.07
CA THR A 202 20.82 5.39 -29.65
C THR A 202 21.38 4.44 -30.72
N PRO A 203 22.53 4.74 -31.34
CA PRO A 203 23.15 3.81 -32.27
C PRO A 203 23.43 2.48 -31.55
N THR A 204 23.06 1.37 -32.18
CA THR A 204 23.29 0.02 -31.67
C THR A 204 24.76 -0.14 -31.28
N PRO A 205 25.09 -0.56 -30.04
CA PRO A 205 26.48 -0.72 -29.63
C PRO A 205 27.21 -1.72 -30.54
N ASN A 206 28.41 -1.35 -31.00
CA ASN A 206 29.30 -2.27 -31.71
C ASN A 206 29.61 -3.48 -30.78
N PRO A 207 29.33 -4.73 -31.20
CA PRO A 207 29.54 -5.92 -30.37
C PRO A 207 30.97 -6.11 -29.84
N ASN A 208 31.96 -5.47 -30.49
CA ASN A 208 33.38 -5.61 -30.18
C ASN A 208 34.01 -4.36 -29.52
N ALA A 209 33.20 -3.39 -29.06
CA ALA A 209 33.76 -2.24 -28.34
C ALA A 209 34.29 -2.68 -26.95
N PRO A 210 35.52 -2.28 -26.55
CA PRO A 210 36.05 -2.60 -25.23
C PRO A 210 35.14 -2.02 -24.14
N LYS A 211 34.74 -2.86 -23.18
CA LYS A 211 33.88 -2.48 -22.07
C LYS A 211 34.59 -1.41 -21.20
N PRO A 212 34.00 -0.23 -20.97
CA PRO A 212 34.57 0.75 -20.07
C PRO A 212 34.67 0.18 -18.65
N CYS A 213 35.84 0.28 -18.02
CA CYS A 213 36.00 0.00 -16.59
C CYS A 213 35.40 1.14 -15.77
N GLY A 214 34.11 1.02 -15.45
CA GLY A 214 33.37 1.91 -14.56
C GLY A 214 32.01 1.29 -14.25
N PRO A 215 31.39 1.58 -13.08
CA PRO A 215 30.12 0.98 -12.73
C PRO A 215 29.05 1.39 -13.75
N THR A 216 28.55 0.41 -14.49
CA THR A 216 27.43 0.57 -15.41
C THR A 216 26.21 1.03 -14.61
N MET A 217 25.85 2.30 -14.73
CA MET A 217 24.54 2.76 -14.27
C MET A 217 23.47 2.01 -15.08
N PRO A 218 22.52 1.31 -14.44
CA PRO A 218 21.37 0.81 -15.18
C PRO A 218 20.61 2.01 -15.74
N ALA A 219 20.31 1.97 -17.05
CA ALA A 219 19.52 2.99 -17.71
C ALA A 219 18.20 3.19 -16.94
N ALA A 220 17.86 4.44 -16.66
CA ALA A 220 16.60 4.79 -16.02
C ALA A 220 15.45 4.34 -16.93
N ASN A 221 14.85 3.21 -16.59
CA ASN A 221 13.71 2.67 -17.31
C ASN A 221 12.49 3.50 -16.88
N SER A 222 12.16 4.53 -17.65
CA SER A 222 10.86 5.21 -17.58
C SER A 222 9.80 4.29 -18.18
N GLY A 223 9.54 3.18 -17.50
CA GLY A 223 8.56 2.16 -17.85
C GLY A 223 7.50 2.08 -16.77
N ARG A 224 6.25 2.32 -17.16
CA ARG A 224 5.04 2.18 -16.35
C ARG A 224 5.05 0.83 -15.62
N TYR A 225 4.99 0.85 -14.28
CA TYR A 225 4.64 -0.34 -13.52
C TYR A 225 3.14 -0.62 -13.71
N ALA A 226 2.81 -1.39 -14.74
CA ALA A 226 1.54 -2.11 -14.78
C ALA A 226 1.69 -3.31 -13.84
N LEU A 227 0.94 -3.32 -12.73
CA LEU A 227 0.78 -4.50 -11.89
C LEU A 227 -0.03 -5.54 -12.69
N SER A 228 0.68 -6.48 -13.32
CA SER A 228 0.09 -7.70 -13.85
C SER A 228 -0.18 -8.66 -12.70
N THR A 229 -1.39 -8.62 -12.14
CA THR A 229 -1.88 -9.66 -11.25
C THR A 229 -2.30 -10.87 -12.09
N THR A 230 -1.45 -11.89 -12.14
CA THR A 230 -1.86 -13.25 -12.51
C THR A 230 -1.98 -14.06 -11.22
N ALA A 231 -3.21 -14.32 -10.78
CA ALA A 231 -3.49 -15.23 -9.68
C ALA A 231 -3.29 -16.68 -10.15
N PRO A 232 -2.70 -17.57 -9.34
CA PRO A 232 -2.80 -19.00 -9.57
C PRO A 232 -4.19 -19.50 -9.17
N SER A 233 -4.81 -20.26 -10.06
CA SER A 233 -6.04 -21.01 -9.85
C SER A 233 -5.82 -22.15 -8.85
N THR A 234 -6.69 -22.21 -7.84
CA THR A 234 -7.15 -23.47 -7.23
C THR A 234 -8.46 -23.88 -7.86
#